data_AF-A0A7L0H6U3-F1
#
_entry.id   AF-A0A7L0H6U3-F1
#
_cell.length_a   1.000
_cell.length_b   1.000
_cell.length_c   1.000
_cell.angle_alpha   90.00
_cell.angle_beta   90.00
_cell.angle_gamma   90.00
#
_symmetry.space_group_name_H-M   'P 1'
#
loop_
_entity.id
_entity.type
_entity.pdbx_description
1 polymer ?
#
loop_
_entity_poly.entity_id
_entity_poly.type
_entity_poly.pdbx_seq_one_letter_code
_entity_poly.pdbx_strand_id
1 'polypeptide(L)'
;GGNGGATEGNREQLGLMGGNGGVTALPAQAQGLPAPVTSAARMEANRHVLYILRDADGRGTPKGAVIGFLKVGYKKLFLLVSVGGAG
;
A
#
# COMPACT_ATOMS: atom_id res chain seq x y z
N GLY A 1 -8.09 22.48 17.38
CA GLY A 1 -7.34 21.26 17.08
C GLY A 1 -8.32 20.18 16.69
N GLY A 2 -8.30 19.76 15.43
CA GLY A 2 -9.18 18.68 14.94
C GLY A 2 -8.43 17.36 15.00
N ASN A 3 -8.91 16.42 15.82
CA ASN A 3 -8.44 15.05 15.83
C ASN A 3 -8.87 14.40 14.50
N GLY A 4 -7.94 14.31 13.54
CA GLY A 4 -8.17 13.75 12.21
C GLY A 4 -8.35 12.23 12.26
N GLY A 5 -9.40 11.77 12.92
CA GLY A 5 -9.74 10.36 13.01
C GLY A 5 -9.95 9.77 11.61
N ALA A 6 -9.22 8.69 11.31
CA ALA A 6 -9.44 7.90 10.13
C ALA A 6 -10.94 7.55 10.03
N THR A 7 -11.56 7.93 8.92
CA THR A 7 -12.96 7.58 8.62
C THR A 7 -13.14 6.07 8.69
N GLU A 8 -14.34 5.59 8.97
CA GLU A 8 -14.68 4.14 9.04
C GLU A 8 -14.09 3.36 7.85
N GLY A 9 -14.23 3.92 6.64
CA GLY A 9 -13.69 3.34 5.41
C GLY A 9 -12.16 3.25 5.35
N ASN A 10 -11.43 4.12 6.04
CA ASN A 10 -9.97 4.04 6.17
C ASN A 10 -9.55 2.99 7.21
N ARG A 11 -10.33 2.80 8.29
CA ARG A 11 -10.05 1.75 9.29
C ARG A 11 -10.27 0.36 8.73
N GLU A 12 -11.33 0.17 7.95
CA GLU A 12 -11.57 -1.09 7.23
C GLU A 12 -10.45 -1.39 6.22
N GLN A 13 -9.96 -0.38 5.50
CA GLN A 13 -8.81 -0.54 4.58
C GLN A 13 -7.50 -0.88 5.30
N LEU A 14 -7.26 -0.31 6.49
CA LEU A 14 -6.11 -0.69 7.33
C LEU A 14 -6.23 -2.14 7.83
N GLY A 15 -7.44 -2.57 8.21
CA GLY A 15 -7.72 -3.94 8.61
C GLY A 15 -7.41 -4.96 7.51
N LEU A 16 -7.78 -4.65 6.26
CA LEU A 16 -7.47 -5.49 5.09
C LEU A 16 -5.95 -5.60 4.80
N MET A 17 -5.14 -4.63 5.26
CA MET A 17 -3.69 -4.66 5.09
C MET A 17 -2.95 -5.53 6.11
N GLY A 18 -3.55 -5.85 7.26
CA GLY A 18 -2.88 -6.52 8.38
C GLY A 18 -3.21 -8.02 8.46
N GLY A 19 -2.18 -8.87 8.46
CA GLY A 19 -2.30 -10.31 8.78
C GLY A 19 -1.61 -11.26 7.79
N ASN A 20 -1.43 -12.52 8.20
CA ASN A 20 -1.05 -13.63 7.31
C ASN A 20 -2.23 -13.91 6.37
N GLY A 21 -2.18 -13.36 5.15
CA GLY A 21 -3.27 -13.42 4.17
C GLY A 21 -3.92 -12.06 3.85
N GLY A 22 -3.49 -10.97 4.51
CA GLY A 22 -3.92 -9.62 4.16
C GLY A 22 -3.39 -9.18 2.79
N VAL A 23 -4.00 -8.15 2.19
CA VAL A 23 -3.69 -7.72 0.81
C VAL A 23 -2.21 -7.34 0.61
N THR A 24 -1.49 -7.02 1.68
CA THR A 24 -0.06 -6.67 1.64
C THR A 24 0.88 -7.88 1.67
N ALA A 25 0.40 -9.05 2.11
CA ALA A 25 1.18 -10.29 2.13
C ALA A 25 1.32 -10.89 0.73
N LEU A 26 0.29 -10.77 -0.11
CA LEU A 26 0.28 -11.32 -1.47
C LEU A 26 1.41 -10.73 -2.35
N PRO A 27 1.61 -9.40 -2.42
CA PRO A 27 2.73 -8.85 -3.19
C PRO A 27 4.09 -9.23 -2.60
N ALA A 28 4.22 -9.39 -1.28
CA ALA A 28 5.48 -9.80 -0.66
C ALA A 28 5.87 -11.22 -1.13
N GLN A 29 4.92 -12.15 -1.10
CA GLN A 29 5.11 -13.50 -1.61
C GLN A 29 5.40 -13.52 -3.11
N ALA A 30 4.61 -12.78 -3.91
CA ALA A 30 4.81 -12.69 -5.36
C ALA A 30 6.17 -12.07 -5.74
N GLN A 31 6.73 -11.20 -4.90
CA GLN A 31 8.04 -10.57 -5.07
C GLN A 31 9.20 -11.38 -4.45
N GLY A 32 8.92 -12.52 -3.80
CA GLY A 32 9.93 -13.32 -3.11
C GLY A 32 10.52 -12.63 -1.88
N LEU A 33 9.79 -11.70 -1.26
CA LEU A 33 10.25 -10.97 -0.09
C LEU A 33 9.99 -11.76 1.21
N PRO A 34 10.92 -11.74 2.18
CA PRO A 34 10.76 -12.46 3.43
C PRO A 34 9.68 -11.86 4.35
N ALA A 35 9.24 -10.62 4.09
CA ALA A 35 8.20 -9.95 4.85
C ALA A 35 7.52 -8.83 4.01
N PRO A 36 6.28 -8.43 4.36
CA PRO A 36 5.60 -7.31 3.69
C PRO A 36 6.32 -5.97 3.85
N VAL A 37 6.53 -5.27 2.73
CA VAL A 37 7.07 -3.90 2.67
C VAL A 37 5.99 -2.82 2.80
N THR A 38 4.72 -3.23 2.83
CA THR A 38 3.55 -2.39 3.06
C THR A 38 2.77 -3.00 4.21
N SER A 39 2.32 -2.18 5.16
CA SER A 39 1.47 -2.61 6.28
C SER A 39 0.75 -1.39 6.85
N ALA A 40 -0.37 -1.62 7.54
CA ALA A 40 -1.11 -0.58 8.26
C ALA A 40 -0.17 0.28 9.13
N ALA A 41 0.60 -0.35 10.02
CA ALA A 41 1.54 0.35 10.91
C ALA A 41 2.58 1.20 10.15
N ARG A 42 3.13 0.69 9.03
CA ARG A 42 4.07 1.48 8.21
C ARG A 42 3.37 2.64 7.48
N MET A 43 2.12 2.48 7.07
CA MET A 43 1.33 3.53 6.43
C MET A 43 0.95 4.64 7.42
N GLU A 44 0.69 4.31 8.68
CA GLU A 44 0.46 5.31 9.74
C GLU A 44 1.74 6.07 10.11
N ALA A 45 2.87 5.36 10.18
CA ALA A 45 4.15 5.94 10.56
C ALA A 45 4.82 6.79 9.46
N ASN A 46 4.37 6.69 8.20
CA ASN A 46 5.00 7.36 7.06
C ASN A 46 3.99 8.20 6.27
N ARG A 47 4.47 9.24 5.59
CA ARG A 47 3.66 10.02 4.64
C ARG A 47 3.58 9.34 3.28
N HIS A 48 3.07 8.12 3.26
CA HIS A 48 2.77 7.38 2.05
C HIS A 48 1.31 7.56 1.67
N VAL A 49 1.03 7.53 0.36
CA VAL A 49 -0.34 7.49 -0.17
C VAL A 49 -0.55 6.10 -0.74
N LEU A 50 -1.71 5.51 -0.43
CA LEU A 50 -2.12 4.22 -0.96
C LEU A 50 -3.36 4.41 -1.82
N TYR A 51 -3.27 4.01 -3.08
CA TYR A 51 -4.40 3.87 -3.98
C TYR A 51 -4.85 2.41 -3.97
N ILE A 52 -6.14 2.17 -3.76
CA ILE A 52 -6.71 0.81 -3.73
C ILE A 52 -7.65 0.67 -4.92
N LEU A 53 -7.44 -0.38 -5.70
CA LEU A 53 -8.35 -0.79 -6.76
C LEU A 53 -9.34 -1.81 -6.20
N ARG A 54 -10.62 -1.48 -6.30
CA ARG A 54 -11.72 -2.37 -5.90
C ARG A 54 -12.54 -2.76 -7.12
N ASP A 55 -12.96 -4.01 -7.15
CA ASP A 55 -14.04 -4.48 -8.00
C ASP A 55 -15.37 -4.20 -7.28
N ALA A 56 -16.13 -3.24 -7.80
CA ALA A 56 -17.41 -2.82 -7.24
C ALA A 56 -18.58 -3.75 -7.64
N ASP A 57 -18.40 -4.53 -8.71
CA ASP A 57 -19.44 -5.37 -9.32
C ASP A 57 -19.22 -6.88 -9.10
N GLY A 58 -18.14 -7.24 -8.40
CA GLY A 58 -17.76 -8.62 -8.12
C GLY A 58 -18.85 -9.41 -7.38
N ARG A 59 -19.21 -10.58 -7.94
CA ARG A 59 -20.20 -11.51 -7.37
C ARG A 59 -19.86 -11.88 -5.92
N GLY A 60 -20.59 -11.34 -4.95
CA GLY A 60 -20.78 -12.02 -3.65
C GLY A 60 -20.85 -11.17 -2.38
N THR A 61 -20.46 -9.88 -2.37
CA THR A 61 -20.63 -9.06 -1.15
C THR A 61 -20.95 -7.59 -1.46
N PRO A 62 -21.79 -6.92 -0.66
CA PRO A 62 -22.17 -5.51 -0.87
C PRO A 62 -21.01 -4.50 -0.69
N LYS A 63 -19.81 -4.95 -0.29
CA LYS A 63 -18.63 -4.10 -0.09
C LYS A 63 -17.61 -4.16 -1.25
N GLY A 64 -17.82 -5.01 -2.25
CA GLY A 64 -16.86 -5.25 -3.34
C GLY A 64 -15.58 -5.96 -2.87
N ALA A 65 -14.72 -6.36 -3.81
CA ALA A 65 -13.44 -7.03 -3.51
C ALA A 65 -12.24 -6.13 -3.83
N VAL A 66 -11.22 -6.13 -2.97
CA VAL A 66 -9.95 -5.45 -3.28
C VAL A 66 -9.15 -6.32 -4.24
N ILE A 67 -8.85 -5.81 -5.43
CA ILE A 67 -8.14 -6.54 -6.47
C ILE A 67 -6.70 -6.08 -6.68
N GLY A 68 -6.32 -4.92 -6.13
CA GLY A 68 -4.96 -4.43 -6.19
C GLY A 68 -4.73 -3.13 -5.43
N PHE A 69 -3.46 -2.72 -5.33
CA PHE A 69 -3.10 -1.43 -4.75
C PHE A 69 -1.80 -0.87 -5.34
N LEU A 70 -1.63 0.46 -5.22
CA LEU A 70 -0.41 1.19 -5.54
C LEU A 70 -0.01 2.04 -4.33
N LYS A 71 1.21 1.82 -3.81
CA LYS A 71 1.80 2.61 -2.73
C LYS A 71 2.83 3.58 -3.29
N VAL A 72 2.67 4.86 -3.01
CA VAL A 72 3.62 5.91 -3.41
C VAL A 72 4.05 6.75 -2.21
N GLY A 73 5.21 7.40 -2.33
CA GLY A 73 5.67 8.34 -1.31
C GLY A 73 6.95 9.05 -1.73
N TYR A 74 7.09 10.28 -1.26
CA TYR A 74 8.31 11.04 -1.44
C TYR A 74 9.43 10.48 -0.56
N LYS A 75 10.61 10.30 -1.14
CA LYS A 75 11.80 9.86 -0.42
C LYS A 75 12.99 10.73 -0.85
N LYS A 76 13.75 11.22 0.13
CA LYS A 76 15.07 11.79 -0.12
C LYS A 76 16.00 10.64 -0.49
N LEU A 77 16.54 10.69 -1.71
CA LEU A 77 17.44 9.69 -2.25
C LEU A 77 18.74 10.38 -2.67
N PHE A 78 19.86 9.68 -2.49
CA PHE A 78 21.09 10.01 -3.20
C PHE A 78 21.11 9.16 -4.47
N LEU A 79 21.10 9.82 -5.63
CA LEU A 79 21.10 9.14 -6.92
C LEU A 79 22.51 9.20 -7.51
N LEU A 80 23.01 8.05 -7.97
CA LEU A 80 24.17 8.02 -8.84
C LEU A 80 23.68 8.23 -10.27
N VAL A 81 24.16 9.28 -10.93
CA VAL A 81 23.88 9.54 -12.34
C VAL A 81 25.11 9.13 -13.14
N SER A 82 24.92 8.24 -14.11
CA SER A 82 25.96 7.96 -15.10
C SER A 82 26.06 9.16 -16.02
N VAL A 83 27.17 9.90 -15.92
CA VAL A 83 27.54 10.84 -16.97
C VAL A 83 28.02 9.98 -18.13
N GLY A 84 27.18 9.81 -19.15
CA GLY A 84 27.59 9.12 -20.37
C GLY A 84 28.87 9.75 -20.89
N GLY A 85 29.93 8.94 -21.01
CA GLY A 85 31.22 9.40 -21.49
C GLY A 85 31.04 10.08 -22.84
N ALA A 86 31.48 11.32 -22.95
CA ALA A 86 31.77 11.94 -24.23
C ALA A 86 32.90 11.13 -24.87
N GLY A 87 32.52 10.21 -25.76
CA GLY A 87 33.39 9.58 -26.75
C GLY A 87 33.01 10.10 -28.12
#